data_AF-A0A7S2YEH1-F1
#
_entry.id   AF-A0A7S2YEH1-F1
#
_cell.length_a   1.000
_cell.length_b   1.000
_cell.length_c   1.000
_cell.angle_alpha   90.00
_cell.angle_beta   90.00
_cell.angle_gamma   90.00
#
_symmetry.space_group_name_H-M   'P 1'
#
loop_
_entity.id
_entity.type
_entity.pdbx_description
1 polymer ?
#
loop_
_entity_poly.entity_id
_entity_poly.type
_entity_poly.pdbx_seq_one_letter_code
_entity_poly.pdbx_strand_id
1 'polypeptide(L)'
;KEILDSRFFGAFDRFLKEGETLLQVTNVPPGSPTLEASRTWRGLIEDQLKRMDVLLAERGAFSRWCNRAQEIISGNDKKATIEKLREIVKEGASFPPDNETVANIRNLTEKCNQWIESTASALESDEKIPLSEAKIMLEEGNRLGILSKELRALRNGVKAARSWSNKLKKLSPDQAQAQSNLVQILLDEYEDMMISLPEEHKRLSHSVKNYCLCRRPFEGFMVKCEKCNDFYHGACVGISQARAEKKPIDNYVCVRCLVEKVFQASNSCIAGILRKWTSGADLKKARLADFQKQQRKTRRETKELEKLRMEAQKLSEEVAKLNETPPAAVTAAPVAPATTVSAPDAPAQVQVGPEGAVSEPEKQPEPATKSREELGRSIEKVTAAIKLCQSRLQDLHEAAVRLRNDEELENVKAEELKRWSIRVRSLILAPSSEELARRGRPLANGTLSPAMIGLMQEAEKYGLLRYADVKTVFNSFKCICWSAQAMDILARRPKASDTVAIVRQASKLKLPDEKGLRMMKSMAQRATSWNFKASRILMPIPGEKRRYDLKELRNLSNMAGGISPKKNLKTP
;
A
#
# COMPACT_ATOMS: atom_id res chain seq x y z
N LYS A 1 -12.05 24.49 69.78
CA LYS A 1 -12.72 23.84 68.61
C LYS A 1 -14.23 24.11 68.63
N GLU A 2 -14.95 23.68 69.67
CA GLU A 2 -16.43 23.80 69.79
C GLU A 2 -17.01 25.21 69.51
N ILE A 3 -16.30 26.28 69.89
CA ILE A 3 -16.67 27.67 69.59
C ILE A 3 -16.95 27.97 68.09
N LEU A 4 -16.37 27.18 67.17
CA LEU A 4 -16.56 27.34 65.72
C LEU A 4 -17.59 26.34 65.13
N ASP A 5 -18.25 25.54 65.97
CA ASP A 5 -19.33 24.65 65.57
C ASP A 5 -20.69 25.31 65.87
N SER A 6 -21.48 25.54 64.83
CA SER A 6 -22.77 26.26 64.90
C SER A 6 -23.77 25.63 65.87
N ARG A 7 -23.64 24.33 66.17
CA ARG A 7 -24.48 23.61 67.14
C ARG A 7 -24.30 24.11 68.58
N PHE A 8 -23.14 24.69 68.90
CA PHE A 8 -22.80 25.16 70.25
C PHE A 8 -22.95 26.67 70.43
N PHE A 9 -23.28 27.44 69.38
CA PHE A 9 -23.36 28.90 69.45
C PHE A 9 -24.34 29.36 70.53
N GLY A 10 -25.57 28.84 70.53
CA GLY A 10 -26.59 29.13 71.54
C GLY A 10 -26.36 28.51 72.93
N ALA A 11 -25.28 27.75 73.13
CA ALA A 11 -24.78 27.39 74.47
C ALA A 11 -23.76 28.44 74.94
N PHE A 12 -22.82 28.83 74.08
CA PHE A 12 -21.84 29.87 74.34
C PHE A 12 -22.49 31.24 74.64
N ASP A 13 -23.52 31.61 73.87
CA ASP A 13 -24.27 32.87 74.08
C ASP A 13 -25.01 32.91 75.43
N ARG A 14 -25.36 31.74 76.00
CA ARG A 14 -25.92 31.64 77.35
C ARG A 14 -24.84 31.80 78.41
N PHE A 15 -23.69 31.13 78.27
CA PHE A 15 -22.57 31.27 79.20
C PHE A 15 -22.06 32.71 79.33
N LEU A 16 -22.01 33.48 78.21
CA LEU A 16 -21.72 34.91 78.24
C LEU A 16 -22.72 35.67 79.13
N LYS A 17 -24.02 35.54 78.84
CA LYS A 17 -25.10 36.22 79.57
C LYS A 17 -25.19 35.80 81.06
N GLU A 18 -24.90 34.54 81.36
CA GLU A 18 -24.83 34.04 82.73
C GLU A 18 -23.62 34.62 83.47
N GLY A 19 -22.46 34.75 82.81
CA GLY A 19 -21.29 35.46 83.34
C GLY A 19 -21.54 36.95 83.61
N GLU A 20 -22.18 37.66 82.68
CA GLU A 20 -22.65 39.05 82.87
C GLU A 20 -23.59 39.17 84.08
N THR A 21 -24.49 38.20 84.25
CA THR A 21 -25.44 38.18 85.39
C THR A 21 -24.70 37.96 86.72
N LEU A 22 -23.74 37.03 86.76
CA LEU A 22 -22.89 36.80 87.93
C LEU A 22 -22.03 38.03 88.28
N LEU A 23 -21.59 38.80 87.28
CA LEU A 23 -20.86 40.06 87.48
C LEU A 23 -21.71 41.15 88.17
N GLN A 24 -23.04 41.12 88.00
CA GLN A 24 -23.98 41.99 88.71
C GLN A 24 -24.22 41.50 90.14
N VAL A 25 -24.46 40.20 90.34
CA VAL A 25 -24.75 39.60 91.66
C VAL A 25 -23.55 39.65 92.62
N THR A 26 -22.32 39.63 92.09
CA THR A 26 -21.08 39.77 92.90
C THR A 26 -20.81 41.20 93.41
N ASN A 27 -21.77 42.13 93.32
CA ASN A 27 -21.62 43.50 93.83
C ASN A 27 -22.06 43.59 95.30
N VAL A 28 -21.13 43.92 96.19
CA VAL A 28 -21.30 43.83 97.65
C VAL A 28 -20.98 45.18 98.31
N PRO A 29 -21.78 45.65 99.29
CA PRO A 29 -21.57 46.96 99.91
C PRO A 29 -20.18 47.13 100.58
N PRO A 30 -19.65 48.37 100.63
CA PRO A 30 -18.46 48.70 101.42
C PRO A 30 -18.62 48.26 102.88
N GLY A 31 -17.61 47.58 103.43
CA GLY A 31 -17.62 47.09 104.81
C GLY A 31 -18.18 45.67 105.02
N SER A 32 -18.65 44.98 103.97
CA SER A 32 -19.02 43.56 104.10
C SER A 32 -17.82 42.66 104.42
N PRO A 33 -17.93 41.67 105.33
CA PRO A 33 -16.90 40.66 105.56
C PRO A 33 -16.49 39.86 104.31
N THR A 34 -17.35 39.80 103.29
CA THR A 34 -17.08 39.09 102.03
C THR A 34 -16.52 39.96 100.92
N LEU A 35 -16.26 41.25 101.16
CA LEU A 35 -15.90 42.23 100.13
C LEU A 35 -14.61 41.88 99.36
N GLU A 36 -13.60 41.34 100.04
CA GLU A 36 -12.34 40.95 99.40
C GLU A 36 -12.51 39.71 98.51
N ALA A 37 -13.21 38.68 98.98
CA ALA A 37 -13.58 37.52 98.17
C ALA A 37 -14.45 37.92 96.96
N SER A 38 -15.42 38.84 97.16
CA SER A 38 -16.25 39.43 96.10
C SER A 38 -15.39 40.11 95.01
N ARG A 39 -14.36 40.88 95.38
CA ARG A 39 -13.43 41.50 94.44
C ARG A 39 -12.62 40.46 93.65
N THR A 40 -12.10 39.42 94.30
CA THR A 40 -11.34 38.36 93.63
C THR A 40 -12.21 37.55 92.66
N TRP A 41 -13.44 37.18 93.06
CA TRP A 41 -14.41 36.52 92.18
C TRP A 41 -14.82 37.41 91.01
N ARG A 42 -15.06 38.71 91.25
CA ARG A 42 -15.31 39.70 90.19
C ARG A 42 -14.18 39.76 89.17
N GLY A 43 -12.93 39.92 89.64
CA GLY A 43 -11.76 39.98 88.76
C GLY A 43 -11.57 38.71 87.91
N LEU A 44 -11.85 37.54 88.48
CA LEU A 44 -11.87 36.27 87.73
C LEU A 44 -12.97 36.24 86.66
N ILE A 45 -14.20 36.64 86.99
CA ILE A 45 -15.32 36.69 86.03
C ILE A 45 -15.01 37.68 84.90
N GLU A 46 -14.45 38.85 85.21
CA GLU A 46 -14.07 39.86 84.21
C GLU A 46 -12.93 39.39 83.29
N ASP A 47 -11.94 38.66 83.80
CA ASP A 47 -10.89 38.03 82.98
C ASP A 47 -11.46 36.94 82.07
N GLN A 48 -12.36 36.09 82.59
CA GLN A 48 -13.00 35.05 81.76
C GLN A 48 -13.91 35.66 80.69
N LEU A 49 -14.72 36.67 81.00
CA LEU A 49 -15.55 37.39 80.01
C LEU A 49 -14.68 37.99 78.89
N LYS A 50 -13.58 38.67 79.22
CA LYS A 50 -12.62 39.22 78.23
C LYS A 50 -12.03 38.14 77.32
N ARG A 51 -11.81 36.91 77.83
CA ARG A 51 -11.39 35.76 77.02
C ARG A 51 -12.52 35.24 76.13
N MET A 52 -13.76 35.24 76.62
CA MET A 52 -14.93 34.88 75.82
C MET A 52 -15.22 35.91 74.71
N ASP A 53 -14.93 37.20 74.92
CA ASP A 53 -15.04 38.25 73.89
C ASP A 53 -14.09 38.01 72.70
N VAL A 54 -12.85 37.56 72.97
CA VAL A 54 -11.90 37.18 71.92
C VAL A 54 -12.44 35.99 71.12
N LEU A 55 -12.95 34.96 71.82
CA LEU A 55 -13.57 33.78 71.21
C LEU A 55 -14.85 34.12 70.42
N LEU A 56 -15.63 35.11 70.87
CA LEU A 56 -16.79 35.66 70.18
C LEU A 56 -16.39 36.38 68.88
N ALA A 57 -15.29 37.14 68.90
CA ALA A 57 -14.73 37.80 67.72
C ALA A 57 -14.20 36.78 66.69
N GLU A 58 -13.51 35.72 67.14
CA GLU A 58 -13.09 34.59 66.29
C GLU A 58 -14.29 33.88 65.65
N ARG A 59 -15.32 33.55 66.43
CA ARG A 59 -16.58 32.97 65.94
C ARG A 59 -17.24 33.85 64.88
N GLY A 60 -17.28 35.16 65.12
CA GLY A 60 -17.82 36.13 64.17
C GLY A 60 -17.00 36.22 62.87
N ALA A 61 -15.67 36.16 62.95
CA ALA A 61 -14.80 36.11 61.78
C ALA A 61 -15.00 34.82 60.97
N PHE A 62 -15.09 33.68 61.65
CA PHE A 62 -15.34 32.38 61.03
C PHE A 62 -16.70 32.33 60.32
N SER A 63 -17.77 32.81 60.95
CA SER A 63 -19.10 32.87 60.32
C SER A 63 -19.12 33.75 59.07
N ARG A 64 -18.47 34.93 59.09
CA ARG A 64 -18.32 35.79 57.90
C ARG A 64 -17.49 35.13 56.79
N TRP A 65 -16.49 34.32 57.14
CA TRP A 65 -15.72 33.55 56.16
C TRP A 65 -16.56 32.41 55.55
N CYS A 66 -17.29 31.65 56.38
CA CYS A 66 -18.17 30.57 55.91
C CYS A 66 -19.24 31.07 54.94
N ASN A 67 -19.88 32.21 55.22
CA ASN A 67 -20.88 32.79 54.32
C ASN A 67 -20.26 33.13 52.95
N ARG A 68 -19.10 33.80 52.91
CA ARG A 68 -18.37 34.11 51.66
C ARG A 68 -17.92 32.86 50.90
N ALA A 69 -17.50 31.82 51.62
CA ALA A 69 -17.14 30.54 51.01
C ALA A 69 -18.37 29.83 50.40
N GLN A 70 -19.52 29.86 51.08
CA GLN A 70 -20.77 29.29 50.59
C GLN A 70 -21.37 30.09 49.41
N GLU A 71 -21.26 31.42 49.40
CA GLU A 71 -21.62 32.26 48.23
C GLU A 71 -20.82 31.88 46.98
N ILE A 72 -19.55 31.49 47.14
CA ILE A 72 -18.66 31.06 46.05
C ILE A 72 -18.93 29.62 45.59
N ILE A 73 -19.29 28.71 46.50
CA ILE A 73 -19.64 27.32 46.20
C ILE A 73 -21.04 27.22 45.54
N SER A 74 -22.02 27.96 46.06
CA SER A 74 -23.43 27.92 45.66
C SER A 74 -23.80 28.99 44.62
N GLY A 75 -22.82 29.67 44.03
CA GLY A 75 -23.00 30.93 43.31
C GLY A 75 -23.93 30.85 42.10
N ASN A 76 -25.17 31.35 42.25
CA ASN A 76 -26.08 31.59 41.13
C ASN A 76 -25.43 32.53 40.09
N ASP A 77 -25.50 32.12 38.82
CA ASP A 77 -25.06 32.81 37.60
C ASP A 77 -23.59 33.28 37.46
N LYS A 78 -22.80 33.40 38.54
CA LYS A 78 -21.44 33.97 38.49
C LYS A 78 -20.36 33.00 38.95
N LYS A 79 -19.84 32.23 37.98
CA LYS A 79 -18.65 31.37 38.11
C LYS A 79 -17.44 32.11 38.72
N ALA A 80 -16.81 31.51 39.73
CA ALA A 80 -15.64 32.05 40.40
C ALA A 80 -14.35 31.89 39.57
N THR A 81 -13.33 32.72 39.82
CA THR A 81 -11.98 32.52 39.27
C THR A 81 -11.11 31.73 40.26
N ILE A 82 -10.08 31.06 39.77
CA ILE A 82 -9.20 30.23 40.60
C ILE A 82 -8.42 31.05 41.64
N GLU A 83 -8.13 32.32 41.36
CA GLU A 83 -7.45 33.25 42.27
C GLU A 83 -8.31 33.49 43.53
N LYS A 84 -9.62 33.69 43.36
CA LYS A 84 -10.57 33.87 44.47
C LYS A 84 -10.71 32.61 45.34
N LEU A 85 -10.68 31.43 44.71
CA LEU A 85 -10.68 30.16 45.45
C LEU A 85 -9.41 30.01 46.30
N ARG A 86 -8.24 30.30 45.71
CA ARG A 86 -6.95 30.31 46.41
C ARG A 86 -6.90 31.36 47.54
N GLU A 87 -7.49 32.53 47.33
CA GLU A 87 -7.62 33.60 48.33
C GLU A 87 -8.49 33.18 49.53
N ILE A 88 -9.69 32.65 49.29
CA ILE A 88 -10.59 32.14 50.35
C ILE A 88 -9.93 31.00 51.14
N VAL A 89 -9.21 30.08 50.46
CA VAL A 89 -8.45 29.00 51.12
C VAL A 89 -7.30 29.56 51.98
N LYS A 90 -6.63 30.63 51.53
CA LYS A 90 -5.57 31.31 52.30
C LYS A 90 -6.13 32.04 53.52
N GLU A 91 -7.24 32.77 53.39
CA GLU A 91 -7.96 33.33 54.55
C GLU A 91 -8.40 32.23 55.52
N GLY A 92 -8.88 31.10 54.98
CA GLY A 92 -9.38 29.96 55.74
C GLY A 92 -8.29 29.02 56.28
N ALA A 93 -7.01 29.41 56.24
CA ALA A 93 -5.89 28.57 56.67
C ALA A 93 -5.87 28.32 58.18
N SER A 94 -6.24 29.33 58.98
CA SER A 94 -6.28 29.28 60.45
C SER A 94 -7.49 28.55 61.03
N PHE A 95 -8.52 28.26 60.23
CA PHE A 95 -9.74 27.61 60.69
C PHE A 95 -9.61 26.07 60.67
N PRO A 96 -10.41 25.35 61.50
CA PRO A 96 -10.30 23.90 61.63
C PRO A 96 -10.48 23.17 60.28
N PRO A 97 -9.55 22.28 59.89
CA PRO A 97 -9.65 21.54 58.64
C PRO A 97 -10.86 20.60 58.62
N ASP A 98 -11.27 20.13 59.79
CA ASP A 98 -12.36 19.18 60.03
C ASP A 98 -13.76 19.77 59.76
N ASN A 99 -13.88 21.09 59.57
CA ASN A 99 -15.17 21.73 59.30
C ASN A 99 -15.59 21.52 57.83
N GLU A 100 -16.85 21.15 57.61
CA GLU A 100 -17.40 20.85 56.29
C GLU A 100 -17.16 21.95 55.24
N THR A 101 -17.38 23.22 55.57
CA THR A 101 -17.18 24.33 54.61
C THR A 101 -15.69 24.55 54.31
N VAL A 102 -14.81 24.35 55.30
CA VAL A 102 -13.34 24.41 55.15
C VAL A 102 -12.83 23.25 54.29
N ALA A 103 -13.31 22.03 54.54
CA ALA A 103 -12.98 20.85 53.76
C ALA A 103 -13.47 20.97 52.30
N ASN A 104 -14.72 21.40 52.10
CA ASN A 104 -15.32 21.53 50.77
C ASN A 104 -14.61 22.56 49.90
N ILE A 105 -14.29 23.77 50.41
CA ILE A 105 -13.60 24.78 49.61
C ILE A 105 -12.15 24.39 49.28
N ARG A 106 -11.44 23.72 50.22
CA ARG A 106 -10.09 23.21 49.97
C ARG A 106 -10.11 22.10 48.91
N ASN A 107 -11.02 21.14 49.01
CA ASN A 107 -11.20 20.03 48.07
C ASN A 107 -11.60 20.51 46.67
N LEU A 108 -12.50 21.50 46.57
CA LEU A 108 -12.86 22.15 45.31
C LEU A 108 -11.66 22.86 44.68
N THR A 109 -10.96 23.68 45.45
CA THR A 109 -9.78 24.44 44.98
C THR A 109 -8.69 23.51 44.47
N GLU A 110 -8.45 22.40 45.17
CA GLU A 110 -7.45 21.40 44.79
C GLU A 110 -7.80 20.70 43.46
N LYS A 111 -9.05 20.23 43.31
CA LYS A 111 -9.52 19.68 42.02
C LYS A 111 -9.42 20.69 40.87
N CYS A 112 -9.63 21.98 41.16
CA CYS A 112 -9.49 23.04 40.17
C CYS A 112 -8.02 23.30 39.81
N ASN A 113 -7.08 23.23 40.77
CA ASN A 113 -5.65 23.29 40.48
C ASN A 113 -5.21 22.12 39.60
N GLN A 114 -5.53 20.88 40.00
CA GLN A 114 -5.15 19.66 39.28
C GLN A 114 -5.69 19.65 37.84
N TRP A 115 -6.96 20.05 37.65
CA TRP A 115 -7.55 20.16 36.31
C TRP A 115 -6.91 21.28 35.48
N ILE A 116 -6.57 22.42 36.08
CA ILE A 116 -5.85 23.52 35.40
C ILE A 116 -4.45 23.07 34.96
N GLU A 117 -3.69 22.41 35.84
CA GLU A 117 -2.32 21.96 35.57
C GLU A 117 -2.27 20.88 34.49
N SER A 118 -3.15 19.87 34.59
CA SER A 118 -3.34 18.85 33.55
C SER A 118 -3.74 19.46 32.20
N THR A 119 -4.69 20.41 32.19
CA THR A 119 -5.13 21.07 30.96
C THR A 119 -4.06 22.01 30.38
N ALA A 120 -3.26 22.70 31.21
CA ALA A 120 -2.15 23.53 30.76
C ALA A 120 -1.07 22.67 30.10
N SER A 121 -0.65 21.57 30.73
CA SER A 121 0.30 20.60 30.18
C SER A 121 -0.18 20.04 28.82
N ALA A 122 -1.46 19.67 28.71
CA ALA A 122 -2.04 19.20 27.44
C ALA A 122 -2.15 20.30 26.36
N LEU A 123 -2.22 21.58 26.73
CA LEU A 123 -2.26 22.72 25.80
C LEU A 123 -0.86 23.23 25.40
N GLU A 124 0.17 22.92 26.19
CA GLU A 124 1.57 23.29 25.96
C GLU A 124 2.38 22.14 25.29
N SER A 125 1.77 20.96 25.12
CA SER A 125 2.30 19.83 24.37
C SER A 125 2.31 20.06 22.85
N ASP A 126 3.30 19.47 22.16
CA ASP A 126 3.37 19.41 20.69
C ASP A 126 2.32 18.43 20.09
N GLU A 127 1.72 17.56 20.92
CA GLU A 127 0.69 16.60 20.49
C GLU A 127 -0.73 17.21 20.51
N LYS A 128 -1.37 17.30 19.34
CA LYS A 128 -2.72 17.87 19.14
C LYS A 128 -3.83 17.04 19.81
N ILE A 129 -4.40 17.53 20.91
CA ILE A 129 -5.45 16.87 21.72
C ILE A 129 -6.63 16.35 20.85
N PRO A 130 -7.04 15.08 20.94
CA PRO A 130 -8.21 14.55 20.23
C PRO A 130 -9.52 15.25 20.58
N LEU A 131 -10.37 15.53 19.57
CA LEU A 131 -11.70 16.15 19.76
C LEU A 131 -12.67 15.34 20.66
N SER A 132 -12.41 14.06 20.92
CA SER A 132 -13.13 13.26 21.93
C SER A 132 -12.71 13.65 23.35
N GLU A 133 -11.41 13.67 23.60
CA GLU A 133 -10.78 13.94 24.89
C GLU A 133 -10.96 15.40 25.32
N ALA A 134 -10.74 16.34 24.40
CA ALA A 134 -10.98 17.76 24.62
C ALA A 134 -12.45 18.12 24.94
N LYS A 135 -13.42 17.22 24.68
CA LYS A 135 -14.80 17.39 25.19
C LYS A 135 -14.92 16.95 26.65
N ILE A 136 -14.31 15.82 27.02
CA ILE A 136 -14.33 15.29 28.39
C ILE A 136 -13.70 16.32 29.34
N MET A 137 -12.49 16.78 29.02
CA MET A 137 -11.80 17.85 29.76
C MET A 137 -12.65 19.13 29.87
N LEU A 138 -13.35 19.51 28.80
CA LEU A 138 -14.22 20.69 28.78
C LEU A 138 -15.49 20.49 29.62
N GLU A 139 -16.07 19.29 29.67
CA GLU A 139 -17.22 18.94 30.50
C GLU A 139 -16.83 18.91 31.99
N GLU A 140 -15.67 18.37 32.34
CA GLU A 140 -15.07 18.41 33.68
C GLU A 140 -14.81 19.85 34.15
N GLY A 141 -14.08 20.66 33.38
CA GLY A 141 -13.82 22.05 33.72
C GLY A 141 -15.09 22.92 33.77
N ASN A 142 -16.13 22.57 33.00
CA ASN A 142 -17.44 23.19 33.14
C ASN A 142 -18.14 22.78 34.45
N ARG A 143 -18.06 21.51 34.85
CA ARG A 143 -18.62 20.94 36.10
C ARG A 143 -17.92 21.49 37.36
N LEU A 144 -16.62 21.79 37.29
CA LEU A 144 -15.87 22.44 38.35
C LEU A 144 -16.27 23.91 38.61
N GLY A 145 -17.15 24.49 37.78
CA GLY A 145 -17.73 25.81 38.05
C GLY A 145 -16.78 27.01 37.86
N ILE A 146 -15.51 26.79 37.50
CA ILE A 146 -14.47 27.83 37.44
C ILE A 146 -14.44 28.66 36.14
N LEU A 147 -13.76 29.80 36.24
CA LEU A 147 -13.22 30.59 35.13
C LEU A 147 -11.69 30.54 35.18
N SER A 148 -11.05 30.09 34.09
CA SER A 148 -9.60 30.03 33.94
C SER A 148 -9.18 30.37 32.49
N LYS A 149 -7.87 30.54 32.22
CA LYS A 149 -7.37 30.80 30.85
C LYS A 149 -7.44 29.52 29.99
N GLU A 150 -7.18 28.37 30.60
CA GLU A 150 -7.16 27.03 30.03
C GLU A 150 -8.55 26.61 29.57
N LEU A 151 -9.58 26.77 30.43
CA LEU A 151 -10.97 26.48 30.07
C LEU A 151 -11.48 27.36 28.93
N ARG A 152 -10.96 28.60 28.80
CA ARG A 152 -11.25 29.49 27.67
C ARG A 152 -10.53 29.04 26.39
N ALA A 153 -9.26 28.68 26.48
CA ALA A 153 -8.45 28.18 25.37
C ALA A 153 -9.03 26.87 24.81
N LEU A 154 -9.25 25.87 25.65
CA LEU A 154 -9.85 24.58 25.30
C LEU A 154 -11.22 24.75 24.63
N ARG A 155 -12.09 25.60 25.19
CA ARG A 155 -13.41 25.91 24.60
C ARG A 155 -13.29 26.58 23.23
N ASN A 156 -12.30 27.45 23.02
CA ASN A 156 -12.01 28.07 21.72
C ASN A 156 -11.47 27.03 20.72
N GLY A 157 -10.56 26.15 21.13
CA GLY A 157 -10.08 25.03 20.32
C GLY A 157 -11.21 24.11 19.88
N VAL A 158 -12.12 23.73 20.79
CA VAL A 158 -13.29 22.90 20.47
C VAL A 158 -14.24 23.62 19.51
N LYS A 159 -14.34 24.96 19.57
CA LYS A 159 -15.10 25.77 18.61
C LYS A 159 -14.41 25.84 17.25
N ALA A 160 -13.09 25.99 17.19
CA ALA A 160 -12.29 25.99 15.96
C ALA A 160 -12.39 24.63 15.24
N ALA A 161 -12.15 23.52 15.95
CA ALA A 161 -12.31 22.15 15.46
C ALA A 161 -13.69 21.89 14.84
N ARG A 162 -14.77 22.30 15.52
CA ARG A 162 -16.14 22.20 14.98
C ARG A 162 -16.36 23.10 13.76
N SER A 163 -15.78 24.30 13.73
CA SER A 163 -15.85 25.23 12.59
C SER A 163 -15.16 24.65 11.35
N TRP A 164 -13.92 24.18 11.50
CA TRP A 164 -13.13 23.52 10.46
C TRP A 164 -13.83 22.27 9.91
N SER A 165 -14.33 21.40 10.78
CA SER A 165 -15.14 20.24 10.41
C SER A 165 -16.40 20.63 9.60
N ASN A 166 -17.01 21.77 9.93
CA ASN A 166 -18.15 22.32 9.19
C ASN A 166 -17.76 23.05 7.89
N LYS A 167 -16.52 23.53 7.72
CA LYS A 167 -15.97 23.94 6.42
C LYS A 167 -15.80 22.70 5.53
N LEU A 168 -15.16 21.67 6.06
CA LEU A 168 -14.92 20.39 5.36
C LEU A 168 -16.24 19.75 4.89
N LYS A 169 -17.27 19.69 5.73
CA LYS A 169 -18.60 19.16 5.36
C LYS A 169 -19.35 19.93 4.28
N LYS A 170 -18.94 21.18 3.98
CA LYS A 170 -19.50 21.99 2.88
C LYS A 170 -18.80 21.75 1.54
N LEU A 171 -17.59 21.19 1.54
CA LEU A 171 -16.92 20.76 0.31
C LEU A 171 -17.49 19.43 -0.15
N SER A 172 -18.01 19.37 -1.38
CA SER A 172 -18.23 18.07 -2.01
C SER A 172 -16.89 17.43 -2.41
N PRO A 173 -16.81 16.09 -2.49
CA PRO A 173 -15.61 15.41 -3.01
C PRO A 173 -15.21 15.89 -4.41
N ASP A 174 -16.18 16.21 -5.26
CA ASP A 174 -15.95 16.75 -6.60
C ASP A 174 -15.39 18.19 -6.58
N GLN A 175 -15.77 19.01 -5.58
CA GLN A 175 -15.25 20.36 -5.39
C GLN A 175 -13.84 20.36 -4.80
N ALA A 176 -13.52 19.45 -3.88
CA ALA A 176 -12.17 19.32 -3.32
C ALA A 176 -11.11 19.13 -4.44
N GLN A 177 -11.43 18.34 -5.48
CA GLN A 177 -10.57 18.16 -6.64
C GLN A 177 -10.42 19.40 -7.53
N ALA A 178 -11.45 20.25 -7.59
CA ALA A 178 -11.46 21.46 -8.40
C ALA A 178 -10.87 22.68 -7.68
N GLN A 179 -10.83 22.66 -6.34
CA GLN A 179 -10.46 23.80 -5.49
C GLN A 179 -9.21 23.51 -4.66
N SER A 180 -8.16 22.96 -5.29
CA SER A 180 -6.90 22.56 -4.62
C SER A 180 -6.33 23.60 -3.67
N ASN A 181 -6.45 24.90 -3.99
CA ASN A 181 -5.99 25.99 -3.12
C ASN A 181 -6.79 26.09 -1.82
N LEU A 182 -8.12 25.93 -1.88
CA LEU A 182 -8.98 25.94 -0.70
C LEU A 182 -8.76 24.70 0.17
N VAL A 183 -8.44 23.57 -0.44
CA VAL A 183 -8.08 22.36 0.32
C VAL A 183 -6.72 22.52 1.00
N GLN A 184 -5.74 23.14 0.34
CA GLN A 184 -4.45 23.47 0.99
C GLN A 184 -4.66 24.40 2.19
N ILE A 185 -5.43 25.48 2.04
CA ILE A 185 -5.78 26.39 3.14
C ILE A 185 -6.41 25.63 4.32
N LEU A 186 -7.26 24.62 4.07
CA LEU A 186 -7.84 23.79 5.13
C LEU A 186 -6.87 22.78 5.74
N LEU A 187 -5.79 22.39 5.05
CA LEU A 187 -4.69 21.63 5.66
C LEU A 187 -3.83 22.55 6.53
N ASP A 188 -3.51 23.74 6.04
CA ASP A 188 -2.74 24.75 6.78
C ASP A 188 -3.48 25.20 8.06
N GLU A 189 -4.80 25.43 7.98
CA GLU A 189 -5.67 25.67 9.15
C GLU A 189 -5.67 24.49 10.16
N TYR A 190 -5.46 23.25 9.72
CA TYR A 190 -5.42 22.09 10.61
C TYR A 190 -4.08 22.00 11.36
N GLU A 191 -2.98 22.40 10.72
CA GLU A 191 -1.68 22.40 11.38
C GLU A 191 -1.52 23.54 12.41
N ASP A 192 -2.28 24.62 12.31
CA ASP A 192 -2.43 25.65 13.38
C ASP A 192 -3.34 25.19 14.54
N MET A 193 -4.27 24.26 14.32
CA MET A 193 -5.24 23.85 15.34
C MET A 193 -4.65 22.98 16.46
N MET A 194 -4.85 23.40 17.72
CA MET A 194 -4.51 22.61 18.93
C MET A 194 -5.32 21.31 19.11
N ILE A 195 -6.44 21.14 18.39
CA ILE A 195 -7.32 19.97 18.51
C ILE A 195 -7.32 19.15 17.22
N SER A 196 -7.04 17.85 17.33
CA SER A 196 -7.00 16.93 16.21
C SER A 196 -8.38 16.33 15.85
N LEU A 197 -8.55 16.06 14.55
CA LEU A 197 -9.65 15.28 13.98
C LEU A 197 -9.05 14.26 12.98
N PRO A 198 -8.33 13.22 13.44
CA PRO A 198 -7.41 12.45 12.59
C PRO A 198 -8.06 11.88 11.32
N GLU A 199 -9.25 11.29 11.42
CA GLU A 199 -9.95 10.72 10.25
C GLU A 199 -10.58 11.77 9.33
N GLU A 200 -10.82 13.00 9.78
CA GLU A 200 -11.23 14.11 8.89
C GLU A 200 -10.01 14.69 8.17
N HIS A 201 -8.89 14.93 8.87
CA HIS A 201 -7.64 15.38 8.25
C HIS A 201 -7.09 14.37 7.24
N LYS A 202 -7.04 13.08 7.60
CA LYS A 202 -6.60 11.98 6.73
C LYS A 202 -7.41 11.88 5.44
N ARG A 203 -8.75 12.03 5.51
CA ARG A 203 -9.62 12.12 4.32
C ARG A 203 -9.29 13.34 3.46
N LEU A 204 -9.05 14.51 4.09
CA LEU A 204 -8.70 15.73 3.37
C LEU A 204 -7.33 15.63 2.67
N SER A 205 -6.32 15.15 3.39
CA SER A 205 -4.96 14.92 2.88
C SER A 205 -4.96 13.94 1.70
N HIS A 206 -5.75 12.86 1.77
CA HIS A 206 -5.94 11.92 0.66
C HIS A 206 -6.71 12.51 -0.53
N SER A 207 -7.45 13.62 -0.36
CA SER A 207 -8.17 14.30 -1.45
C SER A 207 -7.28 15.24 -2.30
N VAL A 208 -6.13 15.68 -1.77
CA VAL A 208 -5.14 16.50 -2.52
C VAL A 208 -3.99 15.66 -3.07
N LYS A 209 -3.59 14.59 -2.35
CA LYS A 209 -2.47 13.73 -2.76
C LYS A 209 -2.74 13.08 -4.12
N ASN A 210 -1.98 13.50 -5.13
CA ASN A 210 -2.14 13.07 -6.52
C ASN A 210 -1.59 11.65 -6.76
N TYR A 211 -2.45 10.65 -6.61
CA TYR A 211 -2.12 9.25 -6.93
C TYR A 211 -2.35 8.90 -8.41
N CYS A 212 -1.86 7.73 -8.80
CA CYS A 212 -2.02 7.11 -10.12
C CYS A 212 -1.52 7.97 -11.32
N LEU A 213 -1.65 7.38 -12.52
CA LEU A 213 -1.32 8.02 -13.80
C LEU A 213 -2.33 9.11 -14.18
N CYS A 214 -3.57 9.01 -13.70
CA CYS A 214 -4.63 9.97 -13.98
C CYS A 214 -4.47 11.29 -13.21
N ARG A 215 -3.61 11.34 -12.19
CA ARG A 215 -3.42 12.47 -11.27
C ARG A 215 -4.76 12.84 -10.60
N ARG A 216 -5.25 11.88 -9.81
CA ARG A 216 -6.46 11.98 -8.98
C ARG A 216 -6.19 11.40 -7.58
N PRO A 217 -6.95 11.81 -6.57
CA PRO A 217 -6.86 11.32 -5.20
C PRO A 217 -7.26 9.86 -5.05
N PHE A 218 -7.23 9.37 -3.81
CA PHE A 218 -7.70 8.02 -3.47
C PHE A 218 -9.20 7.87 -3.78
N GLU A 219 -9.55 6.98 -4.72
CA GLU A 219 -10.94 6.76 -5.18
C GLU A 219 -11.19 5.25 -5.37
N GLY A 220 -12.11 4.65 -4.60
CA GLY A 220 -12.53 3.26 -4.77
C GLY A 220 -11.38 2.23 -4.70
N PHE A 221 -11.42 1.24 -5.59
CA PHE A 221 -10.43 0.16 -5.63
C PHE A 221 -9.08 0.62 -6.24
N MET A 222 -8.03 0.59 -5.44
CA MET A 222 -6.65 0.91 -5.84
C MET A 222 -5.69 -0.24 -5.54
N VAL A 223 -4.68 -0.38 -6.41
CA VAL A 223 -3.61 -1.39 -6.33
C VAL A 223 -2.27 -0.69 -6.07
N LYS A 224 -1.54 -1.14 -5.05
CA LYS A 224 -0.18 -0.68 -4.73
C LYS A 224 0.82 -1.34 -5.68
N CYS A 225 1.78 -0.59 -6.22
CA CYS A 225 2.89 -1.13 -7.00
C CYS A 225 4.08 -1.47 -6.08
N GLU A 226 4.59 -2.69 -6.13
CA GLU A 226 5.71 -3.12 -5.28
C GLU A 226 7.03 -2.41 -5.60
N LYS A 227 7.27 -2.05 -6.86
CA LYS A 227 8.54 -1.44 -7.29
C LYS A 227 8.74 0.03 -6.90
N CYS A 228 7.66 0.80 -6.73
CA CYS A 228 7.71 2.24 -6.42
C CYS A 228 6.83 2.64 -5.23
N ASN A 229 6.10 1.69 -4.61
CA ASN A 229 5.11 1.91 -3.55
C ASN A 229 3.91 2.82 -3.89
N ASP A 230 3.90 3.51 -5.03
CA ASP A 230 2.77 4.27 -5.57
C ASP A 230 1.47 3.44 -5.67
N PHE A 231 0.33 4.09 -5.41
CA PHE A 231 -1.01 3.53 -5.58
C PHE A 231 -1.63 3.93 -6.92
N TYR A 232 -2.37 3.00 -7.53
CA TYR A 232 -3.01 3.17 -8.83
C TYR A 232 -4.46 2.69 -8.80
N HIS A 233 -5.43 3.49 -9.26
CA HIS A 233 -6.82 3.04 -9.42
C HIS A 233 -6.85 1.82 -10.36
N GLY A 234 -7.49 0.72 -9.95
CA GLY A 234 -7.56 -0.49 -10.77
C GLY A 234 -8.17 -0.19 -12.15
N ALA A 235 -9.22 0.63 -12.17
CA ALA A 235 -9.84 1.14 -13.39
C ALA A 235 -8.86 1.88 -14.32
N CYS A 236 -7.87 2.62 -13.80
CA CYS A 236 -6.85 3.25 -14.64
C CYS A 236 -5.88 2.22 -15.24
N VAL A 237 -5.46 1.20 -14.48
CA VAL A 237 -4.40 0.26 -14.90
C VAL A 237 -4.90 -1.05 -15.54
N GLY A 238 -6.23 -1.23 -15.68
CA GLY A 238 -6.83 -2.39 -16.36
C GLY A 238 -7.11 -3.58 -15.44
N ILE A 239 -7.36 -3.29 -14.16
CA ILE A 239 -7.65 -4.27 -13.11
C ILE A 239 -9.03 -3.94 -12.52
N SER A 240 -10.01 -4.82 -12.68
CA SER A 240 -11.28 -4.75 -11.95
C SER A 240 -11.13 -5.37 -10.56
N GLN A 241 -11.91 -4.87 -9.60
CA GLN A 241 -11.96 -5.41 -8.24
C GLN A 241 -12.29 -6.91 -8.24
N ALA A 242 -13.35 -7.32 -8.96
CA ALA A 242 -13.73 -8.72 -9.16
C ALA A 242 -12.67 -9.62 -9.84
N ARG A 243 -11.61 -9.06 -10.43
CA ARG A 243 -10.44 -9.81 -10.90
C ARG A 243 -9.43 -10.04 -9.77
N ALA A 244 -9.24 -9.05 -8.90
CA ALA A 244 -8.36 -9.15 -7.74
C ALA A 244 -8.95 -10.04 -6.63
N GLU A 245 -10.28 -10.03 -6.46
CA GLU A 245 -10.99 -10.92 -5.52
C GLU A 245 -10.91 -12.39 -5.96
N LYS A 246 -11.04 -12.67 -7.27
CA LYS A 246 -10.93 -14.04 -7.83
C LYS A 246 -9.50 -14.58 -7.90
N LYS A 247 -8.50 -13.69 -7.90
CA LYS A 247 -7.08 -14.05 -7.78
C LYS A 247 -6.33 -12.85 -7.22
N PRO A 248 -5.74 -12.93 -6.00
CA PRO A 248 -4.95 -11.85 -5.44
C PRO A 248 -3.82 -11.47 -6.40
N ILE A 249 -3.53 -10.18 -6.50
CA ILE A 249 -2.60 -9.61 -7.48
C ILE A 249 -1.28 -9.31 -6.79
N ASP A 250 -0.70 -10.38 -6.27
CA ASP A 250 0.67 -10.41 -5.78
C ASP A 250 1.61 -10.01 -6.93
N ASN A 251 2.68 -9.27 -6.64
CA ASN A 251 3.68 -8.86 -7.62
C ASN A 251 3.15 -7.89 -8.70
N TYR A 252 2.24 -6.97 -8.35
CA TYR A 252 1.83 -5.89 -9.27
C TYR A 252 2.96 -4.88 -9.50
N VAL A 253 3.41 -4.80 -10.76
CA VAL A 253 4.37 -3.80 -11.24
C VAL A 253 3.67 -2.85 -12.21
N CYS A 254 3.71 -1.56 -11.93
CA CYS A 254 3.05 -0.53 -12.74
C CYS A 254 3.77 -0.27 -14.07
N VAL A 255 3.06 0.36 -15.00
CA VAL A 255 3.58 0.68 -16.33
C VAL A 255 4.87 1.54 -16.31
N ARG A 256 5.02 2.46 -15.34
CA ARG A 256 6.26 3.26 -15.17
C ARG A 256 7.47 2.34 -14.91
N CYS A 257 7.40 1.50 -13.89
CA CYS A 257 8.49 0.57 -13.55
C CYS A 257 8.72 -0.50 -14.63
N LEU A 258 7.72 -0.86 -15.44
CA LEU A 258 7.90 -1.75 -16.60
C LEU A 258 8.62 -1.06 -17.77
N VAL A 259 8.34 0.22 -18.02
CA VAL A 259 9.05 1.05 -19.03
C VAL A 259 10.48 1.36 -18.58
N GLU A 260 10.68 1.61 -17.29
CA GLU A 260 11.99 1.75 -16.65
C GLU A 260 12.81 0.46 -16.76
N LYS A 261 12.20 -0.71 -16.51
CA LYS A 261 12.86 -2.01 -16.74
C LYS A 261 13.31 -2.19 -18.20
N VAL A 262 12.54 -1.72 -19.18
CA VAL A 262 12.95 -1.71 -20.59
C VAL A 262 14.16 -0.81 -20.82
N PHE A 263 14.17 0.39 -20.24
CA PHE A 263 15.31 1.32 -20.29
C PHE A 263 16.58 0.69 -19.71
N GLN A 264 16.48 0.10 -18.51
CA GLN A 264 17.58 -0.59 -17.83
C GLN A 264 18.06 -1.81 -18.66
N ALA A 265 17.16 -2.63 -19.19
CA ALA A 265 17.51 -3.80 -19.99
C ALA A 265 18.23 -3.42 -21.30
N SER A 266 17.81 -2.36 -21.99
CA SER A 266 18.50 -1.87 -23.18
C SER A 266 19.89 -1.28 -22.88
N ASN A 267 20.06 -0.55 -21.77
CA ASN A 267 21.38 -0.09 -21.35
C ASN A 267 22.30 -1.27 -20.98
N SER A 268 21.80 -2.26 -20.24
CA SER A 268 22.53 -3.50 -19.91
C SER A 268 22.90 -4.33 -21.13
N CYS A 269 22.04 -4.36 -22.15
CA CYS A 269 22.31 -5.02 -23.43
C CYS A 269 23.46 -4.36 -24.18
N ILE A 270 23.44 -3.01 -24.31
CA ILE A 270 24.57 -2.25 -24.88
C ILE A 270 25.83 -2.53 -24.05
N ALA A 271 25.78 -2.38 -22.72
CA ALA A 271 26.94 -2.61 -21.86
C ALA A 271 27.56 -4.01 -22.01
N GLY A 272 26.74 -5.05 -22.23
CA GLY A 272 27.21 -6.41 -22.54
C GLY A 272 27.96 -6.49 -23.87
N ILE A 273 27.39 -5.91 -24.94
CA ILE A 273 28.01 -5.84 -26.27
C ILE A 273 29.33 -5.06 -26.21
N LEU A 274 29.35 -3.91 -25.54
CA LEU A 274 30.58 -3.11 -25.43
C LEU A 274 31.65 -3.85 -24.62
N ARG A 275 31.28 -4.70 -23.63
CA ARG A 275 32.27 -5.54 -22.94
C ARG A 275 32.88 -6.57 -23.88
N LYS A 276 32.07 -7.34 -24.64
CA LYS A 276 32.54 -8.28 -25.69
C LYS A 276 33.62 -7.63 -26.58
N TRP A 277 33.37 -6.42 -27.07
CA TRP A 277 34.27 -5.76 -28.03
C TRP A 277 35.44 -4.97 -27.44
N THR A 278 35.43 -4.67 -26.14
CA THR A 278 36.58 -4.00 -25.48
C THR A 278 37.50 -4.94 -24.71
N SER A 279 37.09 -6.19 -24.48
CA SER A 279 37.82 -7.18 -23.68
C SER A 279 38.04 -8.45 -24.50
N GLY A 280 39.30 -8.73 -24.86
CA GLY A 280 39.66 -9.95 -25.59
C GLY A 280 39.34 -11.24 -24.81
N ALA A 281 39.28 -11.17 -23.48
CA ALA A 281 38.82 -12.27 -22.63
C ALA A 281 37.31 -12.49 -22.76
N ASP A 282 36.50 -11.43 -22.74
CA ASP A 282 35.04 -11.53 -22.91
C ASP A 282 34.65 -11.93 -24.34
N LEU A 283 35.39 -11.50 -25.38
CA LEU A 283 35.20 -11.98 -26.75
C LEU A 283 35.42 -13.50 -26.86
N LYS A 284 36.55 -14.00 -26.33
CA LYS A 284 36.85 -15.44 -26.28
C LYS A 284 35.79 -16.21 -25.48
N LYS A 285 35.34 -15.66 -24.35
CA LYS A 285 34.29 -16.24 -23.49
C LYS A 285 32.93 -16.30 -24.20
N ALA A 286 32.56 -15.27 -24.96
CA ALA A 286 31.33 -15.24 -25.75
C ALA A 286 31.34 -16.31 -26.86
N ARG A 287 32.40 -16.36 -27.67
CA ARG A 287 32.56 -17.37 -28.74
C ARG A 287 32.59 -18.79 -28.18
N LEU A 288 33.29 -19.03 -27.07
CA LEU A 288 33.26 -20.31 -26.36
C LEU A 288 31.85 -20.69 -25.87
N ALA A 289 31.07 -19.73 -25.37
CA ALA A 289 29.71 -19.98 -24.92
C ALA A 289 28.76 -20.34 -26.08
N ASP A 290 28.85 -19.65 -27.23
CA ASP A 290 28.05 -20.00 -28.41
C ASP A 290 28.50 -21.30 -29.08
N PHE A 291 29.81 -21.60 -29.13
CA PHE A 291 30.33 -22.91 -29.53
C PHE A 291 29.80 -24.04 -28.64
N GLN A 292 29.89 -23.90 -27.31
CA GLN A 292 29.35 -24.89 -26.38
C GLN A 292 27.83 -25.05 -26.54
N LYS A 293 27.09 -23.96 -26.73
CA LYS A 293 25.65 -23.95 -26.94
C LYS A 293 25.25 -24.67 -28.24
N GLN A 294 26.01 -24.48 -29.32
CA GLN A 294 25.79 -25.22 -30.56
C GLN A 294 26.17 -26.70 -30.40
N GLN A 295 27.30 -27.01 -29.79
CA GLN A 295 27.72 -28.39 -29.50
C GLN A 295 26.70 -29.14 -28.63
N ARG A 296 26.09 -28.47 -27.63
CA ARG A 296 25.01 -29.03 -26.81
C ARG A 296 23.74 -29.34 -27.62
N LYS A 297 23.36 -28.49 -28.59
CA LYS A 297 22.24 -28.78 -29.51
C LYS A 297 22.55 -29.97 -30.39
N THR A 298 23.70 -29.99 -31.07
CA THR A 298 24.09 -31.10 -31.95
C THR A 298 24.12 -32.42 -31.17
N ARG A 299 24.78 -32.46 -30.01
CA ARG A 299 24.79 -33.65 -29.13
C ARG A 299 23.40 -34.11 -28.70
N ARG A 300 22.41 -33.22 -28.60
CA ARG A 300 21.02 -33.58 -28.27
C ARG A 300 20.32 -34.24 -29.46
N GLU A 301 20.31 -33.61 -30.62
CA GLU A 301 19.65 -34.19 -31.81
C GLU A 301 20.39 -35.47 -32.28
N THR A 302 21.71 -35.56 -32.15
CA THR A 302 22.46 -36.80 -32.47
C THR A 302 22.01 -37.97 -31.60
N LYS A 303 21.81 -37.76 -30.29
CA LYS A 303 21.31 -38.81 -29.38
C LYS A 303 19.85 -39.18 -29.66
N GLU A 304 19.01 -38.23 -30.07
CA GLU A 304 17.64 -38.55 -30.47
C GLU A 304 17.61 -39.34 -31.79
N LEU A 305 18.48 -39.00 -32.76
CA LEU A 305 18.64 -39.79 -34.00
C LEU A 305 19.14 -41.22 -33.72
N GLU A 306 20.10 -41.38 -32.81
CA GLU A 306 20.63 -42.68 -32.37
C GLU A 306 19.52 -43.53 -31.72
N LYS A 307 18.77 -42.96 -30.78
CA LYS A 307 17.60 -43.59 -30.15
C LYS A 307 16.54 -44.00 -31.17
N LEU A 308 16.15 -43.09 -32.08
CA LEU A 308 15.16 -43.38 -33.12
C LEU A 308 15.62 -44.48 -34.09
N ARG A 309 16.92 -44.58 -34.37
CA ARG A 309 17.50 -45.69 -35.16
C ARG A 309 17.39 -47.03 -34.43
N MET A 310 17.70 -47.08 -33.14
CA MET A 310 17.51 -48.29 -32.33
C MET A 310 16.03 -48.69 -32.25
N GLU A 311 15.13 -47.72 -32.16
CA GLU A 311 13.67 -47.97 -32.18
C GLU A 311 13.21 -48.52 -33.55
N ALA A 312 13.69 -47.95 -34.66
CA ALA A 312 13.41 -48.45 -36.00
C ALA A 312 13.96 -49.87 -36.23
N GLN A 313 15.18 -50.15 -35.76
CA GLN A 313 15.77 -51.49 -35.82
C GLN A 313 14.91 -52.49 -35.03
N LYS A 314 14.56 -52.18 -33.77
CA LYS A 314 13.72 -53.06 -32.94
C LYS A 314 12.35 -53.34 -33.57
N LEU A 315 11.70 -52.33 -34.14
CA LEU A 315 10.44 -52.52 -34.86
C LEU A 315 10.61 -53.37 -36.13
N SER A 316 11.74 -53.24 -36.83
CA SER A 316 12.06 -54.10 -37.98
C SER A 316 12.32 -55.56 -37.58
N GLU A 317 12.96 -55.79 -36.43
CA GLU A 317 13.16 -57.13 -35.86
C GLU A 317 11.84 -57.74 -35.35
N GLU A 318 10.93 -56.93 -34.79
CA GLU A 318 9.56 -57.34 -34.43
C GLU A 318 8.76 -57.75 -35.68
N VAL A 319 8.89 -57.03 -36.80
CA VAL A 319 8.28 -57.41 -38.08
C VAL A 319 8.93 -58.64 -38.71
N ALA A 320 10.24 -58.83 -38.59
CA ALA A 320 10.93 -60.01 -39.11
C ALA A 320 10.39 -61.30 -38.46
N LYS A 321 10.23 -61.31 -37.13
CA LYS A 321 9.69 -62.44 -36.35
C LYS A 321 8.24 -62.81 -36.74
N LEU A 322 7.46 -61.83 -37.24
CA LEU A 322 6.11 -62.06 -37.78
C LEU A 322 6.10 -62.55 -39.24
N ASN A 323 7.23 -62.50 -39.96
CA ASN A 323 7.37 -63.10 -41.29
C ASN A 323 7.92 -64.54 -41.21
N GLU A 324 8.61 -64.89 -40.13
CA GLU A 324 9.16 -66.24 -39.89
C GLU A 324 8.11 -67.23 -39.33
N THR A 325 6.89 -66.78 -39.05
CA THR A 325 5.77 -67.62 -38.59
C THR A 325 4.90 -68.08 -39.77
N PRO A 326 4.85 -69.40 -40.11
CA PRO A 326 4.04 -69.88 -41.22
C PRO A 326 2.52 -69.77 -40.96
N PRO A 327 1.69 -69.58 -41.99
CA PRO A 327 0.24 -69.65 -41.84
C PRO A 327 -0.19 -71.08 -41.51
N ALA A 328 -0.93 -71.27 -40.42
CA ALA A 328 -1.49 -72.57 -40.05
C ALA A 328 -2.48 -73.04 -41.13
N ALA A 329 -2.25 -74.22 -41.69
CA ALA A 329 -3.11 -74.79 -42.73
C ALA A 329 -4.45 -75.25 -42.14
N VAL A 330 -5.55 -74.90 -42.81
CA VAL A 330 -6.87 -75.46 -42.52
C VAL A 330 -6.98 -76.83 -43.17
N THR A 331 -7.10 -77.89 -42.37
CA THR A 331 -7.43 -79.24 -42.85
C THR A 331 -8.69 -79.75 -42.15
N ALA A 332 -9.69 -80.12 -42.96
CA ALA A 332 -10.81 -80.92 -42.49
C ALA A 332 -10.42 -82.41 -42.42
N ALA A 333 -11.17 -83.16 -41.61
CA ALA A 333 -11.13 -84.62 -41.47
C ALA A 333 -11.72 -85.32 -42.75
N PRO A 334 -11.89 -86.67 -42.86
CA PRO A 334 -11.88 -87.67 -41.78
C PRO A 334 -11.39 -89.11 -42.11
N VAL A 335 -11.65 -90.03 -41.16
CA VAL A 335 -11.84 -91.50 -41.27
C VAL A 335 -10.67 -92.45 -40.93
N ALA A 336 -10.96 -93.23 -39.88
CA ALA A 336 -10.43 -94.48 -39.33
C ALA A 336 -9.91 -95.58 -40.30
N PRO A 337 -9.25 -96.61 -39.73
CA PRO A 337 -9.91 -97.93 -39.66
C PRO A 337 -10.16 -98.42 -38.21
N ALA A 338 -10.81 -99.58 -38.04
CA ALA A 338 -11.48 -100.00 -36.81
C ALA A 338 -10.95 -101.32 -36.19
N THR A 339 -11.09 -101.45 -34.85
CA THR A 339 -11.16 -102.71 -34.03
C THR A 339 -9.97 -103.70 -34.13
N THR A 340 -9.47 -104.40 -33.09
CA THR A 340 -9.98 -104.87 -31.77
C THR A 340 -8.75 -105.27 -30.89
N VAL A 341 -8.74 -105.70 -29.61
CA VAL A 341 -9.74 -106.05 -28.55
C VAL A 341 -9.08 -105.94 -27.14
N SER A 342 -9.90 -105.85 -26.08
CA SER A 342 -9.70 -106.18 -24.64
C SER A 342 -8.43 -105.86 -23.81
N ALA A 343 -8.70 -105.50 -22.54
CA ALA A 343 -7.78 -105.36 -21.39
C ALA A 343 -7.66 -106.72 -20.61
N PRO A 344 -7.19 -106.85 -19.33
CA PRO A 344 -6.85 -105.89 -18.24
C PRO A 344 -5.32 -105.88 -17.91
N ASP A 345 -4.74 -105.22 -16.89
CA ASP A 345 -5.17 -105.03 -15.48
C ASP A 345 -4.55 -103.80 -14.75
N ALA A 346 -4.97 -103.57 -13.50
CA ALA A 346 -4.62 -102.43 -12.61
C ALA A 346 -3.75 -102.90 -11.39
N PRO A 347 -3.52 -102.15 -10.26
CA PRO A 347 -3.91 -100.78 -9.85
C PRO A 347 -2.81 -99.97 -9.08
N ALA A 348 -3.23 -98.90 -8.35
CA ALA A 348 -2.55 -98.19 -7.22
C ALA A 348 -1.31 -97.31 -7.54
N GLN A 349 -0.96 -96.22 -6.82
CA GLN A 349 -1.55 -95.36 -5.75
C GLN A 349 -0.90 -93.94 -5.93
N VAL A 350 -1.52 -92.76 -5.77
CA VAL A 350 -2.27 -92.09 -4.68
C VAL A 350 -1.41 -91.54 -3.52
N GLN A 351 -1.24 -90.20 -3.51
CA GLN A 351 -1.00 -89.25 -2.39
C GLN A 351 -1.23 -87.83 -3.00
N VAL A 352 -2.01 -86.86 -2.49
CA VAL A 352 -2.47 -86.43 -1.14
C VAL A 352 -1.35 -85.72 -0.34
N GLY A 353 -1.48 -84.46 0.11
CA GLY A 353 -2.65 -83.56 0.14
C GLY A 353 -2.33 -82.03 0.24
N PRO A 354 -3.04 -81.21 1.05
CA PRO A 354 -3.69 -80.00 0.49
C PRO A 354 -3.51 -78.66 1.25
N GLU A 355 -4.08 -77.58 0.67
CA GLU A 355 -4.61 -76.32 1.28
C GLU A 355 -3.72 -75.41 2.16
N GLY A 356 -3.81 -74.08 2.13
CA GLY A 356 -4.56 -73.16 1.25
C GLY A 356 -5.06 -71.88 1.96
N ALA A 357 -4.82 -70.67 1.42
CA ALA A 357 -5.51 -69.43 1.84
C ALA A 357 -5.36 -68.22 0.86
N VAL A 358 -6.45 -67.89 0.16
CA VAL A 358 -6.97 -66.55 -0.18
C VAL A 358 -6.02 -65.40 -0.59
N SER A 359 -6.12 -64.94 -1.85
CA SER A 359 -6.31 -63.49 -2.15
C SER A 359 -6.77 -63.22 -3.60
N GLU A 360 -7.79 -62.38 -3.74
CA GLU A 360 -8.21 -61.65 -4.95
C GLU A 360 -7.82 -60.16 -4.76
N PRO A 361 -7.90 -59.28 -5.79
CA PRO A 361 -7.75 -59.52 -7.23
C PRO A 361 -6.86 -58.45 -7.92
N GLU A 362 -6.14 -58.80 -8.99
CA GLU A 362 -5.60 -57.76 -9.90
C GLU A 362 -5.61 -58.20 -11.37
N LYS A 363 -6.19 -57.36 -12.25
CA LYS A 363 -6.22 -57.59 -13.70
C LYS A 363 -4.85 -57.27 -14.31
N GLN A 364 -4.05 -58.30 -14.55
CA GLN A 364 -2.87 -58.17 -15.39
C GLN A 364 -3.28 -57.84 -16.84
N PRO A 365 -2.67 -56.83 -17.49
CA PRO A 365 -2.90 -56.58 -18.92
C PRO A 365 -2.11 -57.57 -19.77
N GLU A 366 -2.80 -58.31 -20.64
CA GLU A 366 -2.14 -59.17 -21.64
C GLU A 366 -1.26 -58.33 -22.58
N PRO A 367 -0.10 -58.85 -23.02
CA PRO A 367 0.77 -58.15 -23.95
C PRO A 367 0.18 -58.17 -25.36
N ALA A 368 -0.64 -57.16 -25.68
CA ALA A 368 -1.26 -57.01 -26.99
C ALA A 368 -0.22 -57.03 -28.12
N THR A 369 -0.21 -58.11 -28.89
CA THR A 369 0.63 -58.29 -30.07
C THR A 369 0.16 -57.34 -31.17
N LYS A 370 0.84 -56.20 -31.31
CA LYS A 370 0.57 -55.19 -32.34
C LYS A 370 0.43 -55.86 -33.70
N SER A 371 -0.66 -55.55 -34.40
CA SER A 371 -0.90 -56.07 -35.74
C SER A 371 0.19 -55.62 -36.72
N ARG A 372 0.37 -56.38 -37.81
CA ARG A 372 1.33 -56.07 -38.88
C ARG A 372 1.17 -54.64 -39.41
N GLU A 373 -0.07 -54.15 -39.48
CA GLU A 373 -0.40 -52.79 -39.92
C GLU A 373 -0.05 -51.71 -38.87
N GLU A 374 -0.11 -52.02 -37.57
CA GLU A 374 0.30 -51.10 -36.50
C GLU A 374 1.82 -51.02 -36.39
N LEU A 375 2.53 -52.13 -36.59
CA LEU A 375 3.98 -52.16 -36.71
C LEU A 375 4.45 -51.40 -37.96
N GLY A 376 3.82 -51.62 -39.12
CA GLY A 376 4.08 -50.84 -40.34
C GLY A 376 3.90 -49.33 -40.12
N ARG A 377 2.73 -48.92 -39.62
CA ARG A 377 2.44 -47.51 -39.27
C ARG A 377 3.36 -46.95 -38.18
N SER A 378 3.97 -47.80 -37.34
CA SER A 378 4.99 -47.38 -36.37
C SER A 378 6.36 -47.17 -37.04
N ILE A 379 6.79 -48.09 -37.89
CA ILE A 379 8.03 -47.97 -38.68
C ILE A 379 8.00 -46.72 -39.56
N GLU A 380 6.87 -46.43 -40.21
CA GLU A 380 6.69 -45.20 -41.00
C GLU A 380 6.88 -43.94 -40.14
N LYS A 381 6.23 -43.88 -38.96
CA LYS A 381 6.35 -42.74 -38.03
C LYS A 381 7.77 -42.54 -37.53
N VAL A 382 8.46 -43.61 -37.13
CA VAL A 382 9.87 -43.54 -36.68
C VAL A 382 10.78 -43.17 -37.86
N THR A 383 10.55 -43.69 -39.06
CA THR A 383 11.30 -43.33 -40.27
C THR A 383 11.12 -41.86 -40.65
N ALA A 384 9.90 -41.32 -40.52
CA ALA A 384 9.63 -39.89 -40.70
C ALA A 384 10.32 -39.03 -39.62
N ALA A 385 10.33 -39.49 -38.36
CA ALA A 385 11.04 -38.82 -37.27
C ALA A 385 12.58 -38.84 -37.47
N ILE A 386 13.15 -39.95 -37.97
CA ILE A 386 14.56 -40.07 -38.37
C ILE A 386 14.89 -39.02 -39.43
N LYS A 387 14.11 -38.96 -40.53
CA LYS A 387 14.31 -37.97 -41.61
C LYS A 387 14.22 -36.53 -41.10
N LEU A 388 13.26 -36.22 -40.22
CA LEU A 388 13.13 -34.90 -39.61
C LEU A 388 14.31 -34.56 -38.68
N CYS A 389 14.81 -35.51 -37.91
CA CYS A 389 15.98 -35.32 -37.05
C CYS A 389 17.28 -35.14 -37.87
N GLN A 390 17.44 -35.88 -38.97
CA GLN A 390 18.52 -35.69 -39.94
C GLN A 390 18.49 -34.28 -40.55
N SER A 391 17.32 -33.79 -40.96
CA SER A 391 17.15 -32.41 -41.45
C SER A 391 17.60 -31.36 -40.41
N ARG A 392 17.17 -31.50 -39.16
CA ARG A 392 17.61 -30.61 -38.06
C ARG A 392 19.11 -30.68 -37.80
N LEU A 393 19.74 -31.85 -37.95
CA LEU A 393 21.19 -31.98 -37.83
C LEU A 393 21.94 -31.29 -38.97
N GLN A 394 21.37 -31.28 -40.19
CA GLN A 394 21.86 -30.45 -41.29
C GLN A 394 21.69 -28.95 -40.99
N ASP A 395 20.50 -28.51 -40.53
CA ASP A 395 20.26 -27.11 -40.12
C ASP A 395 21.29 -26.64 -39.07
N LEU A 396 21.62 -27.50 -38.11
CA LEU A 396 22.62 -27.26 -37.08
C LEU A 396 24.05 -27.26 -37.61
N HIS A 397 24.37 -28.08 -38.61
CA HIS A 397 25.67 -28.05 -39.30
C HIS A 397 25.83 -26.73 -40.06
N GLU A 398 24.87 -26.37 -40.90
CA GLU A 398 24.88 -25.11 -41.64
C GLU A 398 24.90 -23.90 -40.70
N ALA A 399 24.17 -23.93 -39.58
CA ALA A 399 24.23 -22.88 -38.57
C ALA A 399 25.63 -22.76 -37.92
N ALA A 400 26.37 -23.86 -37.77
CA ALA A 400 27.76 -23.84 -37.30
C ALA A 400 28.74 -23.33 -38.37
N VAL A 401 28.49 -23.59 -39.66
CA VAL A 401 29.23 -22.97 -40.78
C VAL A 401 28.97 -21.47 -40.82
N ARG A 402 27.70 -21.05 -40.78
CA ARG A 402 27.29 -19.64 -40.75
C ARG A 402 27.95 -18.89 -39.57
N LEU A 403 27.96 -19.48 -38.37
CA LEU A 403 28.62 -18.88 -37.20
C LEU A 403 30.13 -18.67 -37.39
N ARG A 404 30.85 -19.63 -37.98
CA ARG A 404 32.29 -19.46 -38.29
C ARG A 404 32.55 -18.37 -39.32
N ASN A 405 31.72 -18.30 -40.36
CA ASN A 405 31.82 -17.26 -41.38
C ASN A 405 31.52 -15.87 -40.79
N ASP A 406 30.54 -15.76 -39.90
CA ASP A 406 30.25 -14.53 -39.15
C ASP A 406 31.40 -14.15 -38.19
N GLU A 407 32.01 -15.11 -37.50
CA GLU A 407 33.19 -14.87 -36.64
C GLU A 407 34.42 -14.38 -37.42
N GLU A 408 34.61 -14.84 -38.66
CA GLU A 408 35.71 -14.40 -39.51
C GLU A 408 35.44 -13.01 -40.11
N LEU A 409 34.21 -12.74 -40.55
CA LEU A 409 33.78 -11.39 -40.91
C LEU A 409 33.86 -10.42 -39.73
N GLU A 410 33.64 -10.88 -38.50
CA GLU A 410 33.90 -10.13 -37.27
C GLU A 410 35.41 -9.88 -37.07
N ASN A 411 36.29 -10.89 -37.29
CA ASN A 411 37.74 -10.76 -37.14
C ASN A 411 38.31 -9.66 -38.04
N VAL A 412 37.89 -9.62 -39.31
CA VAL A 412 38.29 -8.62 -40.32
C VAL A 412 37.92 -7.17 -39.91
N LYS A 413 36.97 -6.98 -38.98
CA LYS A 413 36.56 -5.67 -38.45
C LYS A 413 36.69 -5.53 -36.93
N ALA A 414 37.49 -6.38 -36.28
CA ALA A 414 37.60 -6.41 -34.82
C ALA A 414 38.10 -5.08 -34.24
N GLU A 415 39.04 -4.40 -34.91
CA GLU A 415 39.55 -3.11 -34.46
C GLU A 415 38.56 -1.96 -34.64
N GLU A 416 37.82 -1.88 -35.75
CA GLU A 416 36.75 -0.88 -35.91
C GLU A 416 35.59 -1.13 -34.94
N LEU A 417 35.19 -2.40 -34.74
CA LEU A 417 34.15 -2.78 -33.76
C LEU A 417 34.57 -2.40 -32.33
N LYS A 418 35.85 -2.60 -31.98
CA LYS A 418 36.45 -2.20 -30.70
C LYS A 418 36.51 -0.68 -30.53
N ARG A 419 37.04 0.06 -31.51
CA ARG A 419 37.12 1.54 -31.49
C ARG A 419 35.73 2.16 -31.39
N TRP A 420 34.79 1.71 -32.21
CA TRP A 420 33.39 2.14 -32.16
C TRP A 420 32.75 1.79 -30.81
N SER A 421 33.02 0.61 -30.24
CA SER A 421 32.50 0.24 -28.93
C SER A 421 33.05 1.09 -27.77
N ILE A 422 34.31 1.55 -27.87
CA ILE A 422 34.88 2.53 -26.93
C ILE A 422 34.14 3.88 -27.07
N ARG A 423 33.90 4.33 -28.30
CA ARG A 423 33.14 5.57 -28.60
C ARG A 423 31.70 5.53 -28.08
N VAL A 424 30.99 4.40 -28.26
CA VAL A 424 29.64 4.22 -27.69
C VAL A 424 29.70 4.28 -26.16
N ARG A 425 30.72 3.69 -25.52
CA ARG A 425 30.88 3.75 -24.06
C ARG A 425 31.06 5.19 -23.60
N SER A 426 32.01 5.93 -24.17
CA SER A 426 32.39 7.27 -23.72
C SER A 426 31.39 8.38 -24.05
N LEU A 427 30.38 8.12 -24.90
CA LEU A 427 29.35 9.10 -25.25
C LEU A 427 27.96 8.77 -24.68
N ILE A 428 27.65 7.49 -24.39
CA ILE A 428 26.29 7.06 -23.99
C ILE A 428 26.21 6.43 -22.60
N LEU A 429 27.21 5.63 -22.18
CA LEU A 429 27.12 4.84 -20.93
C LEU A 429 28.04 5.34 -19.80
N ALA A 430 29.23 5.83 -20.12
CA ALA A 430 30.21 6.34 -19.17
C ALA A 430 30.90 7.61 -19.75
N PRO A 431 30.15 8.72 -19.90
CA PRO A 431 30.70 10.01 -20.31
C PRO A 431 31.60 10.60 -19.24
N SER A 432 32.71 11.21 -19.66
CA SER A 432 33.72 11.81 -18.77
C SER A 432 33.36 13.22 -18.25
N SER A 433 32.25 13.81 -18.71
CA SER A 433 31.76 15.11 -18.25
C SER A 433 30.23 15.18 -18.29
N GLU A 434 29.64 16.07 -17.50
CA GLU A 434 28.19 16.24 -17.50
C GLU A 434 27.65 16.72 -18.86
N GLU A 435 28.41 17.55 -19.59
CA GLU A 435 28.01 18.02 -20.92
C GLU A 435 28.00 16.89 -21.96
N LEU A 436 28.97 15.97 -21.92
CA LEU A 436 28.91 14.76 -22.74
C LEU A 436 27.72 13.87 -22.33
N ALA A 437 27.40 13.80 -21.04
CA ALA A 437 26.21 13.10 -20.56
C ALA A 437 24.90 13.74 -21.06
N ARG A 438 24.80 15.08 -21.06
CA ARG A 438 23.66 15.84 -21.61
C ARG A 438 23.49 15.56 -23.10
N ARG A 439 24.58 15.61 -23.88
CA ARG A 439 24.59 15.31 -25.32
C ARG A 439 24.32 13.83 -25.66
N GLY A 440 24.59 12.93 -24.72
CA GLY A 440 24.30 11.49 -24.83
C GLY A 440 22.83 11.14 -24.61
N ARG A 441 22.14 11.81 -23.66
CA ARG A 441 20.74 11.56 -23.27
C ARG A 441 19.76 11.71 -24.44
N PRO A 442 18.69 10.89 -24.51
CA PRO A 442 17.58 11.08 -25.45
C PRO A 442 17.00 12.49 -25.40
N LEU A 443 16.50 12.97 -26.54
CA LEU A 443 15.82 14.26 -26.62
C LEU A 443 14.41 14.16 -26.01
N ALA A 444 13.88 15.27 -25.49
CA ALA A 444 12.60 15.32 -24.75
C ALA A 444 11.38 14.86 -25.56
N ASN A 445 11.46 14.95 -26.89
CA ASN A 445 10.48 14.44 -27.85
C ASN A 445 10.55 12.92 -28.07
N GLY A 446 11.51 12.21 -27.45
CA GLY A 446 11.75 10.77 -27.63
C GLY A 446 12.55 10.37 -28.86
N THR A 447 13.24 11.31 -29.52
CA THR A 447 14.16 10.97 -30.63
C THR A 447 15.59 10.72 -30.14
N LEU A 448 16.37 10.06 -31.00
CA LEU A 448 17.81 9.83 -30.79
C LEU A 448 18.54 11.15 -30.50
N SER A 449 19.55 11.08 -29.63
CA SER A 449 20.42 12.22 -29.34
C SER A 449 21.41 12.48 -30.49
N PRO A 450 21.97 13.69 -30.62
CA PRO A 450 23.02 13.97 -31.62
C PRO A 450 24.22 13.02 -31.48
N ALA A 451 24.57 12.60 -30.26
CA ALA A 451 25.61 11.60 -30.03
C ALA A 451 25.22 10.21 -30.55
N MET A 452 23.97 9.75 -30.32
CA MET A 452 23.48 8.49 -30.87
C MET A 452 23.45 8.49 -32.41
N ILE A 453 23.03 9.61 -33.02
CA ILE A 453 22.99 9.76 -34.48
C ILE A 453 24.41 9.72 -35.06
N GLY A 454 25.35 10.48 -34.48
CA GLY A 454 26.76 10.46 -34.89
C GLY A 454 27.40 9.08 -34.75
N LEU A 455 27.10 8.34 -33.67
CA LEU A 455 27.57 6.96 -33.49
C LEU A 455 26.97 5.97 -34.51
N MET A 456 25.74 6.22 -34.99
CA MET A 456 25.13 5.41 -36.06
C MET A 456 25.80 5.69 -37.42
N GLN A 457 26.04 6.97 -37.74
CA GLN A 457 26.77 7.39 -38.94
C GLN A 457 28.25 6.94 -38.93
N GLU A 458 28.89 6.90 -37.76
CA GLU A 458 30.25 6.37 -37.59
C GLU A 458 30.32 4.86 -37.90
N ALA A 459 29.35 4.08 -37.42
CA ALA A 459 29.24 2.66 -37.77
C ALA A 459 28.92 2.42 -39.25
N GLU A 460 28.16 3.31 -39.89
CA GLU A 460 27.92 3.30 -41.34
C GLU A 460 29.21 3.56 -42.12
N LYS A 461 29.97 4.61 -41.77
CA LYS A 461 31.27 4.93 -42.37
C LYS A 461 32.29 3.79 -42.27
N TYR A 462 32.28 3.02 -41.18
CA TYR A 462 33.16 1.85 -41.01
C TYR A 462 32.59 0.54 -41.60
N GLY A 463 31.43 0.56 -42.27
CA GLY A 463 30.82 -0.61 -42.90
C GLY A 463 30.20 -1.63 -41.92
N LEU A 464 29.98 -1.22 -40.66
CA LEU A 464 29.61 -2.09 -39.53
C LEU A 464 28.11 -2.39 -39.45
N LEU A 465 27.27 -1.78 -40.29
CA LEU A 465 25.81 -1.98 -40.28
C LEU A 465 25.37 -3.44 -40.49
N ARG A 466 26.24 -4.31 -41.01
CA ARG A 466 25.95 -5.73 -41.22
C ARG A 466 25.85 -6.53 -39.91
N TYR A 467 26.65 -6.21 -38.89
CA TYR A 467 26.84 -7.04 -37.71
C TYR A 467 25.64 -7.04 -36.74
N ALA A 468 25.32 -8.20 -36.18
CA ALA A 468 24.15 -8.38 -35.30
C ALA A 468 24.23 -7.54 -34.01
N ASP A 469 25.42 -7.40 -33.44
CA ASP A 469 25.67 -6.58 -32.25
C ASP A 469 25.40 -5.09 -32.51
N VAL A 470 25.87 -4.56 -33.64
CA VAL A 470 25.68 -3.15 -34.04
C VAL A 470 24.19 -2.86 -34.25
N LYS A 471 23.48 -3.74 -34.97
CA LYS A 471 22.01 -3.71 -35.11
C LYS A 471 21.29 -3.74 -33.75
N THR A 472 21.81 -4.50 -32.79
CA THR A 472 21.24 -4.64 -31.44
C THR A 472 21.47 -3.41 -30.57
N VAL A 473 22.63 -2.76 -30.67
CA VAL A 473 22.90 -1.44 -30.06
C VAL A 473 21.99 -0.37 -30.65
N PHE A 474 21.85 -0.32 -31.99
CA PHE A 474 20.96 0.63 -32.67
C PHE A 474 19.49 0.47 -32.24
N ASN A 475 19.00 -0.77 -32.12
CA ASN A 475 17.68 -1.04 -31.56
C ASN A 475 17.59 -0.60 -30.09
N SER A 476 18.62 -0.87 -29.29
CA SER A 476 18.67 -0.49 -27.87
C SER A 476 18.67 1.03 -27.66
N PHE A 477 19.36 1.82 -28.49
CA PHE A 477 19.25 3.29 -28.50
C PHE A 477 17.79 3.74 -28.71
N LYS A 478 17.10 3.15 -29.69
CA LYS A 478 15.69 3.48 -29.98
C LYS A 478 14.76 3.07 -28.83
N CYS A 479 15.00 1.93 -28.19
CA CYS A 479 14.28 1.49 -26.99
C CYS A 479 14.52 2.42 -25.78
N ILE A 480 15.75 2.90 -25.59
CA ILE A 480 16.12 3.88 -24.55
C ILE A 480 15.37 5.20 -24.77
N CYS A 481 15.33 5.72 -26.00
CA CYS A 481 14.61 6.95 -26.34
C CYS A 481 13.08 6.79 -26.18
N TRP A 482 12.54 5.65 -26.63
CA TRP A 482 11.13 5.30 -26.42
C TRP A 482 10.76 5.21 -24.93
N SER A 483 11.59 4.57 -24.10
CA SER A 483 11.33 4.52 -22.67
C SER A 483 11.43 5.88 -22.00
N ALA A 484 12.37 6.75 -22.39
CA ALA A 484 12.45 8.11 -21.87
C ALA A 484 11.16 8.91 -22.18
N GLN A 485 10.68 8.84 -23.43
CA GLN A 485 9.44 9.49 -23.85
C GLN A 485 8.19 8.93 -23.16
N ALA A 486 8.12 7.60 -23.01
CA ALA A 486 7.05 6.95 -22.27
C ALA A 486 7.06 7.37 -20.79
N MET A 487 8.24 7.55 -20.18
CA MET A 487 8.34 8.05 -18.80
C MET A 487 7.92 9.52 -18.67
N ASP A 488 8.21 10.42 -19.63
CA ASP A 488 7.63 11.78 -19.66
C ASP A 488 6.10 11.73 -19.70
N ILE A 489 5.53 10.99 -20.65
CA ILE A 489 4.08 10.88 -20.85
C ILE A 489 3.39 10.39 -19.56
N LEU A 490 4.04 9.49 -18.82
CA LEU A 490 3.56 8.91 -17.56
C LEU A 490 3.92 9.76 -16.31
N ALA A 491 4.86 10.71 -16.40
CA ALA A 491 5.20 11.65 -15.33
C ALA A 491 4.12 12.74 -15.14
N ARG A 492 3.35 13.02 -16.19
CA ARG A 492 2.14 13.85 -16.19
C ARG A 492 0.86 13.00 -16.27
N ARG A 493 -0.29 13.63 -16.51
CA ARG A 493 -1.54 12.93 -16.90
C ARG A 493 -1.46 12.61 -18.40
N PRO A 494 -1.46 11.33 -18.83
CA PRO A 494 -1.30 10.98 -20.25
C PRO A 494 -2.48 11.47 -21.10
N LYS A 495 -2.19 12.09 -22.25
CA LYS A 495 -3.21 12.38 -23.28
C LYS A 495 -3.49 11.14 -24.12
N ALA A 496 -4.69 11.05 -24.70
CA ALA A 496 -5.06 9.96 -25.60
C ALA A 496 -4.18 9.92 -26.88
N SER A 497 -3.84 11.10 -27.43
CA SER A 497 -2.88 11.28 -28.51
C SER A 497 -1.54 10.61 -28.21
N ASP A 498 -0.98 10.92 -27.04
CA ASP A 498 0.38 10.58 -26.65
C ASP A 498 0.50 9.07 -26.41
N THR A 499 -0.52 8.48 -25.76
CA THR A 499 -0.60 7.03 -25.52
C THR A 499 -0.82 6.22 -26.79
N VAL A 500 -1.52 6.74 -27.81
CA VAL A 500 -1.60 6.12 -29.14
C VAL A 500 -0.27 6.24 -29.90
N ALA A 501 0.38 7.41 -29.85
CA ALA A 501 1.65 7.67 -30.54
C ALA A 501 2.78 6.77 -30.03
N ILE A 502 2.98 6.70 -28.70
CA ILE A 502 4.04 5.89 -28.08
C ILE A 502 3.85 4.39 -28.33
N VAL A 503 2.60 3.92 -28.45
CA VAL A 503 2.25 2.54 -28.84
C VAL A 503 2.55 2.27 -30.32
N ARG A 504 2.26 3.22 -31.22
CA ARG A 504 2.58 3.13 -32.66
C ARG A 504 4.09 3.18 -32.93
N GLN A 505 4.86 3.91 -32.12
CA GLN A 505 6.32 3.93 -32.18
C GLN A 505 6.92 2.59 -31.74
N ALA A 506 6.37 1.99 -30.68
CA ALA A 506 6.83 0.71 -30.15
C ALA A 506 6.76 -0.45 -31.16
N SER A 507 5.78 -0.46 -32.08
CA SER A 507 5.66 -1.53 -33.08
C SER A 507 6.77 -1.53 -34.14
N LYS A 508 7.66 -0.52 -34.13
CA LYS A 508 8.87 -0.46 -34.95
C LYS A 508 10.14 -0.89 -34.19
N LEU A 509 10.01 -1.36 -32.94
CA LEU A 509 11.11 -1.64 -32.02
C LEU A 509 11.06 -3.09 -31.51
N LYS A 510 12.23 -3.71 -31.32
CA LYS A 510 12.34 -5.00 -30.63
C LYS A 510 12.59 -4.75 -29.14
N LEU A 511 11.52 -4.58 -28.36
CA LEU A 511 11.61 -4.33 -26.92
C LEU A 511 12.14 -5.58 -26.17
N PRO A 512 12.99 -5.43 -25.12
CA PRO A 512 13.40 -6.53 -24.25
C PRO A 512 12.27 -7.15 -23.40
N ASP A 513 11.23 -6.38 -23.07
CA ASP A 513 10.03 -6.84 -22.36
C ASP A 513 8.82 -6.06 -22.88
N GLU A 514 7.75 -6.77 -23.24
CA GLU A 514 6.51 -6.16 -23.76
C GLU A 514 5.44 -5.91 -22.68
N LYS A 515 5.65 -6.31 -21.42
CA LYS A 515 4.62 -6.16 -20.36
C LYS A 515 4.13 -4.71 -20.23
N GLY A 516 5.05 -3.73 -20.24
CA GLY A 516 4.71 -2.30 -20.23
C GLY A 516 3.98 -1.84 -21.49
N LEU A 517 4.38 -2.32 -22.67
CA LEU A 517 3.71 -2.04 -23.94
C LEU A 517 2.28 -2.58 -23.96
N ARG A 518 2.01 -3.77 -23.41
CA ARG A 518 0.65 -4.32 -23.32
C ARG A 518 -0.25 -3.49 -22.40
N MET A 519 0.28 -2.96 -21.29
CA MET A 519 -0.46 -1.99 -20.47
C MET A 519 -0.75 -0.69 -21.22
N MET A 520 0.23 -0.12 -21.93
CA MET A 520 0.01 1.10 -22.72
C MET A 520 -0.97 0.88 -23.89
N LYS A 521 -0.94 -0.28 -24.56
CA LYS A 521 -1.96 -0.69 -25.55
C LYS A 521 -3.36 -0.68 -24.92
N SER A 522 -3.53 -1.28 -23.73
CA SER A 522 -4.82 -1.28 -23.01
C SER A 522 -5.26 0.11 -22.54
N MET A 523 -4.33 0.98 -22.13
CA MET A 523 -4.64 2.38 -21.81
C MET A 523 -5.11 3.15 -23.06
N ALA A 524 -4.36 3.06 -24.16
CA ALA A 524 -4.67 3.71 -25.42
C ALA A 524 -6.03 3.23 -25.99
N GLN A 525 -6.27 1.92 -26.06
CA GLN A 525 -7.53 1.34 -26.55
C GLN A 525 -8.75 1.84 -25.77
N ARG A 526 -8.64 1.99 -24.44
CA ARG A 526 -9.74 2.49 -23.60
C ARG A 526 -9.93 4.00 -23.75
N ALA A 527 -8.84 4.77 -23.87
CA ALA A 527 -8.90 6.19 -24.16
C ALA A 527 -9.52 6.47 -25.55
N THR A 528 -9.15 5.72 -26.59
CA THR A 528 -9.77 5.86 -27.93
C THR A 528 -11.23 5.44 -27.94
N SER A 529 -11.59 4.35 -27.22
CA SER A 529 -12.98 3.89 -27.11
C SER A 529 -13.86 4.90 -26.37
N TRP A 530 -13.33 5.54 -25.33
CA TRP A 530 -14.04 6.60 -24.62
C TRP A 530 -14.16 7.87 -25.48
N ASN A 531 -13.07 8.32 -26.10
CA ASN A 531 -13.08 9.47 -27.00
C ASN A 531 -14.09 9.29 -28.15
N PHE A 532 -14.14 8.11 -28.79
CA PHE A 532 -15.09 7.84 -29.86
C PHE A 532 -16.55 7.95 -29.40
N LYS A 533 -16.89 7.37 -28.24
CA LYS A 533 -18.23 7.52 -27.65
C LYS A 533 -18.54 8.98 -27.31
N ALA A 534 -17.59 9.69 -26.69
CA ALA A 534 -17.73 11.10 -26.33
C ALA A 534 -17.94 11.99 -27.56
N SER A 535 -17.10 11.85 -28.60
CA SER A 535 -17.27 12.57 -29.86
C SER A 535 -18.63 12.28 -30.49
N ARG A 536 -19.06 11.02 -30.58
CA ARG A 536 -20.36 10.65 -31.18
C ARG A 536 -21.55 11.27 -30.44
N ILE A 537 -21.50 11.37 -29.11
CA ILE A 537 -22.57 11.95 -28.28
C ILE A 537 -22.52 13.50 -28.28
N LEU A 538 -21.38 14.10 -28.61
CA LEU A 538 -21.18 15.55 -28.78
C LEU A 538 -21.40 16.04 -30.22
N MET A 539 -21.75 15.17 -31.18
CA MET A 539 -22.12 15.59 -32.52
C MET A 539 -23.54 16.18 -32.54
N PRO A 540 -23.79 17.27 -33.29
CA PRO A 540 -25.14 17.80 -33.46
C PRO A 540 -26.09 16.78 -34.11
N ILE A 541 -27.31 16.66 -33.59
CA ILE A 541 -28.36 15.82 -34.17
C ILE A 541 -28.99 16.61 -35.34
N PRO A 542 -29.02 16.07 -36.58
CA PRO A 542 -29.63 16.76 -37.72
C PRO A 542 -31.11 17.09 -37.44
N GLY A 543 -31.46 18.38 -37.51
CA GLY A 543 -32.82 18.88 -37.32
C GLY A 543 -33.20 19.30 -35.89
N GLU A 544 -32.44 18.95 -34.85
CA GLU A 544 -32.75 19.38 -33.47
C GLU A 544 -32.10 20.71 -33.07
N LYS A 545 -32.81 21.50 -32.25
CA LYS A 545 -32.27 22.73 -31.63
C LYS A 545 -31.30 22.48 -30.46
N ARG A 546 -31.09 21.22 -30.03
CA ARG A 546 -30.20 20.87 -28.92
C ARG A 546 -28.84 20.40 -29.46
N ARG A 547 -27.75 20.86 -28.86
CA ARG A 547 -26.38 20.60 -29.35
C ARG A 547 -25.90 19.16 -29.12
N TYR A 548 -26.49 18.41 -28.18
CA TYR A 548 -26.17 17.02 -27.83
C TYR A 548 -27.23 16.43 -26.88
N ASP A 549 -27.29 15.11 -26.74
CA ASP A 549 -28.17 14.43 -25.76
C ASP A 549 -27.58 14.46 -24.34
N LEU A 550 -28.28 15.13 -23.42
CA LEU A 550 -27.94 15.24 -22.01
C LEU A 550 -28.09 13.91 -21.23
N LYS A 551 -28.89 12.96 -21.71
CA LYS A 551 -29.06 11.63 -21.08
C LYS A 551 -27.84 10.77 -21.36
N GLU A 552 -27.46 10.61 -22.63
CA GLU A 552 -26.23 9.91 -23.02
C GLU A 552 -24.96 10.60 -22.50
N LEU A 553 -24.91 11.94 -22.47
CA LEU A 553 -23.78 12.66 -21.86
C LEU A 553 -23.62 12.33 -20.36
N ARG A 554 -24.75 12.19 -19.63
CA ARG A 554 -24.75 11.77 -18.21
C ARG A 554 -24.29 10.32 -18.07
N ASN A 555 -24.76 9.42 -18.92
CA ASN A 555 -24.30 8.02 -18.95
C ASN A 555 -22.79 7.93 -19.20
N LEU A 556 -22.25 8.75 -20.12
CA LEU A 556 -20.80 8.87 -20.37
C LEU A 556 -20.01 9.38 -19.16
N SER A 557 -20.53 10.38 -18.45
CA SER A 557 -19.90 10.94 -17.25
C SER A 557 -19.73 9.87 -16.17
N ASN A 558 -20.77 9.05 -15.95
CA ASN A 558 -20.77 7.93 -15.03
C ASN A 558 -19.84 6.76 -15.46
N MET A 559 -19.37 6.75 -16.72
CA MET A 559 -18.34 5.83 -17.21
C MET A 559 -16.91 6.43 -17.14
N ALA A 560 -16.75 7.72 -16.84
CA ALA A 560 -15.48 8.44 -16.77
C ALA A 560 -14.91 8.59 -15.32
N GLY A 561 -15.66 8.14 -14.33
CA GLY A 561 -15.31 8.08 -12.90
C GLY A 561 -16.46 7.47 -12.12
N GLY A 562 -16.28 7.13 -10.84
CA GLY A 562 -17.35 6.57 -9.99
C GLY A 562 -18.43 7.57 -9.58
N ILE A 563 -18.63 8.63 -10.36
CA ILE A 563 -19.40 9.82 -10.01
C ILE A 563 -20.90 9.51 -10.15
N SER A 564 -21.64 9.53 -9.04
CA SER A 564 -23.10 9.48 -9.04
C SER A 564 -23.68 10.89 -9.29
N PRO A 565 -24.36 11.15 -10.43
CA PRO A 565 -24.80 12.49 -10.82
C PRO A 565 -26.11 12.86 -10.11
N LYS A 566 -26.06 13.08 -8.79
CA LYS A 566 -27.23 13.54 -8.02
C LYS A 566 -27.57 14.99 -8.35
N LYS A 567 -28.47 15.15 -9.33
CA LYS A 567 -29.39 16.28 -9.54
C LYS A 567 -28.87 17.67 -9.09
N ASN A 568 -28.09 18.35 -9.93
CA ASN A 568 -28.22 19.82 -10.17
C ASN A 568 -27.24 20.34 -11.25
N LEU A 569 -27.35 19.82 -12.48
CA LEU A 569 -26.94 20.60 -13.66
C LEU A 569 -28.05 21.61 -13.97
N LYS A 570 -28.09 22.70 -13.19
CA LYS A 570 -28.73 23.96 -13.58
C LYS A 570 -27.65 24.84 -14.19
N THR A 571 -27.49 24.79 -15.50
CA THR A 571 -26.78 25.81 -16.26
C THR A 571 -27.80 26.77 -16.86
N PRO A 572 -27.44 28.04 -17.14
CA PRO A 572 -27.95 28.71 -18.34
C PRO A 572 -27.50 27.97 -19.60
#